data_AF-A0A6M3AS61-F1
#
_entry.id   AF-A0A6M3AS61-F1
#
_cell.length_a   1.000
_cell.length_b   1.000
_cell.length_c   1.000
_cell.angle_alpha   90.00
_cell.angle_beta   90.00
_cell.angle_gamma   90.00
#
_symmetry.space_group_name_H-M   'P 1'
#
loop_
_entity.id
_entity.type
_entity.pdbx_description
1 polymer ?
#
loop_
_entity_poly.entity_id
_entity_poly.type
_entity_poly.pdbx_seq_one_letter_code
_entity_poly.pdbx_strand_id
1 'polypeptide(L)'
;LSALETPMDAMIFSLHLASISSILSAINFLTTILMNSPKGFSMYNLYLYLYCMLVTVFMLLTTLPVLAAGITMILFDRHFNTSFFNVAGSGDPILFQHLF
;
A
#
# COMPACT_ATOMS: atom_id res chain seq x y z
N LEU A 1 -8.83 8.27 28.29
CA LEU A 1 -8.18 7.33 27.35
C LEU A 1 -8.86 7.27 25.97
N SER A 2 -9.90 8.05 25.66
CA SER A 2 -10.72 7.86 24.44
C SER A 2 -10.58 8.93 23.34
N ALA A 3 -9.88 10.05 23.58
CA ALA A 3 -9.80 11.15 22.62
C ALA A 3 -8.57 11.11 21.70
N LEU A 4 -7.52 10.36 22.08
CA LEU A 4 -6.27 10.23 21.31
C LEU A 4 -6.22 8.92 20.50
N GLU A 5 -7.06 7.95 20.86
CA GLU A 5 -7.26 6.71 20.10
C GLU A 5 -7.95 6.98 18.75
N THR A 6 -8.96 7.85 18.76
CA THR A 6 -9.77 8.16 17.57
C THR A 6 -9.01 8.81 16.40
N PRO A 7 -8.08 9.79 16.59
CA PRO A 7 -7.34 10.36 15.47
C PRO A 7 -6.33 9.38 14.86
N MET A 8 -5.66 8.56 15.67
CA MET A 8 -4.70 7.60 15.17
C MET A 8 -5.38 6.48 14.39
N ASP A 9 -6.50 5.98 14.88
CA ASP A 9 -7.28 4.95 14.18
C ASP A 9 -7.89 5.52 12.88
N ALA A 10 -8.38 6.77 12.90
CA ALA A 10 -8.84 7.45 11.69
C ALA A 10 -7.71 7.61 10.66
N MET A 11 -6.50 7.95 11.09
CA MET A 11 -5.32 7.99 10.23
C MET A 11 -5.04 6.61 9.61
N ILE A 12 -5.04 5.53 10.41
CA ILE A 12 -4.84 4.16 9.92
C ILE A 12 -5.89 3.81 8.86
N PHE A 13 -7.17 4.08 9.10
CA PHE A 13 -8.24 3.79 8.13
C PHE A 13 -8.14 4.66 6.87
N SER A 14 -7.80 5.94 6.99
CA SER A 14 -7.60 6.81 5.83
C SER A 14 -6.46 6.33 4.92
N LEU A 15 -5.35 5.87 5.51
CA LEU A 15 -4.24 5.29 4.77
C LEU A 15 -4.63 3.97 4.09
N HIS A 16 -5.46 3.14 4.71
CA HIS A 16 -6.01 1.95 4.06
C HIS A 16 -6.87 2.32 2.84
N LEU A 17 -7.78 3.28 2.99
CA LEU A 17 -8.63 3.72 1.89
C LEU A 17 -7.81 4.30 0.73
N ALA A 18 -6.79 5.11 1.05
CA ALA A 18 -5.84 5.62 0.06
C ALA A 18 -5.10 4.48 -0.64
N SER A 19 -4.62 3.47 0.11
CA SER A 19 -3.90 2.32 -0.43
C SER A 19 -4.77 1.48 -1.35
N ILE A 20 -6.02 1.21 -0.98
CA ILE A 20 -6.98 0.47 -1.81
C ILE A 20 -7.26 1.23 -3.12
N SER A 21 -7.48 2.54 -3.04
CA SER A 21 -7.68 3.39 -4.22
C SER A 21 -6.48 3.32 -5.18
N SER A 22 -5.25 3.40 -4.64
CA SER A 22 -4.02 3.31 -5.41
C SER A 22 -3.80 1.94 -6.05
N ILE A 23 -4.12 0.83 -5.36
CA ILE A 23 -4.03 -0.53 -5.94
C ILE A 23 -5.04 -0.70 -7.08
N LEU A 24 -6.29 -0.28 -6.88
CA LEU A 24 -7.31 -0.37 -7.94
C LEU A 24 -6.94 0.48 -9.15
N SER A 25 -6.41 1.68 -8.92
CA SER A 25 -5.88 2.55 -9.97
C SER A 25 -4.71 1.89 -10.72
N ALA A 26 -3.78 1.26 -9.99
CA ALA A 26 -2.64 0.56 -10.55
C ALA A 26 -3.09 -0.60 -11.47
N ILE A 27 -4.01 -1.44 -11.02
CA ILE A 27 -4.57 -2.54 -11.83
C ILE A 27 -5.26 -2.00 -13.10
N ASN A 28 -6.03 -0.92 -12.97
CA ASN A 28 -6.71 -0.30 -14.10
C ASN A 28 -5.72 0.23 -15.14
N PHE A 29 -4.67 0.93 -14.72
CA PHE A 29 -3.64 1.42 -15.63
C PHE A 29 -2.85 0.29 -16.28
N LEU A 30 -2.49 -0.76 -15.53
CA LEU A 30 -1.78 -1.92 -16.06
C LEU A 30 -2.58 -2.59 -17.18
N THR A 31 -3.84 -2.90 -16.91
CA THR A 31 -4.73 -3.54 -17.88
C THR A 31 -5.02 -2.64 -19.07
N THR A 32 -5.15 -1.32 -18.87
CA THR A 32 -5.35 -0.38 -19.97
C THR A 32 -4.15 -0.32 -20.91
N ILE A 33 -2.93 -0.25 -20.38
CA ILE A 33 -1.71 -0.19 -21.21
C ILE A 33 -1.51 -1.52 -21.94
N LEU A 34 -1.71 -2.65 -21.26
CA LEU A 34 -1.45 -3.97 -21.85
C LEU A 34 -2.56 -4.45 -22.80
N MET A 35 -3.84 -4.24 -22.43
CA MET A 35 -4.98 -4.88 -23.10
C MET A 35 -5.74 -3.93 -24.03
N ASN A 36 -5.79 -2.64 -23.73
CA ASN A 36 -6.52 -1.64 -24.54
C ASN A 36 -5.61 -0.91 -25.54
N SER A 37 -4.39 -1.41 -25.77
CA SER A 37 -3.53 -0.88 -26.81
C SER A 37 -4.13 -1.14 -28.21
N PRO A 38 -3.99 -0.21 -29.18
CA PRO A 38 -4.51 -0.38 -30.54
C PRO A 38 -4.00 -1.67 -31.19
N LYS A 39 -4.84 -2.32 -32.01
CA LYS A 39 -4.44 -3.54 -32.72
C LYS A 39 -3.24 -3.25 -33.63
N GLY A 40 -2.15 -4.01 -33.46
CA GLY A 40 -0.89 -3.81 -34.18
C GLY A 40 0.08 -2.80 -33.54
N PHE A 41 -0.23 -2.29 -32.34
CA PHE A 41 0.67 -1.43 -31.59
C PHE A 41 1.82 -2.25 -30.96
N SER A 42 3.06 -1.86 -31.23
CA SER A 42 4.25 -2.48 -30.63
C SER A 42 4.57 -1.81 -29.30
N MET A 43 4.82 -2.61 -28.25
CA MET A 43 5.28 -2.11 -26.95
C MET A 43 6.53 -1.23 -27.07
N TYR A 44 7.41 -1.54 -28.03
CA TYR A 44 8.63 -0.76 -28.27
C TYR A 44 8.34 0.72 -28.61
N ASN A 45 7.22 1.00 -29.27
CA ASN A 45 6.85 2.34 -29.73
C ASN A 45 5.96 3.12 -28.73
N LEU A 46 5.91 2.69 -27.47
CA LEU A 46 5.21 3.45 -26.43
C LEU A 46 5.93 4.77 -26.15
N TYR A 47 5.15 5.81 -25.85
CA TYR A 47 5.70 7.06 -25.30
C TYR A 47 6.42 6.77 -23.98
N LEU A 48 7.52 7.48 -23.71
CA LEU A 48 8.30 7.34 -22.48
C LEU A 48 7.44 7.46 -21.21
N TYR A 49 6.41 8.31 -21.24
CA TYR A 49 5.45 8.45 -20.16
C TYR A 49 4.75 7.12 -19.78
N LEU A 50 4.38 6.30 -20.77
CA LEU A 50 3.70 5.02 -20.54
C LEU A 50 4.65 3.98 -19.96
N TYR A 51 5.94 4.02 -20.32
CA TYR A 51 6.96 3.20 -19.66
C TYR A 51 7.12 3.59 -18.19
N CYS A 52 7.22 4.89 -17.88
CA CYS A 52 7.28 5.37 -16.50
C CYS A 52 6.04 4.92 -15.70
N MET A 53 4.85 5.01 -16.30
CA MET A 53 3.60 4.55 -15.70
C MET A 53 3.57 3.04 -15.43
N LEU A 54 4.08 2.21 -16.36
CA LEU A 54 4.17 0.76 -16.14
C LEU A 54 5.06 0.43 -14.93
N VAL A 55 6.19 1.13 -14.78
CA VAL A 55 7.11 0.92 -13.66
C VAL A 55 6.47 1.36 -12.33
N THR A 56 5.84 2.54 -12.28
CA THR A 56 5.17 3.01 -11.05
C THR A 56 4.03 2.07 -10.66
N VAL A 57 3.18 1.67 -11.61
CA VAL A 57 2.07 0.74 -11.35
C VAL A 57 2.56 -0.60 -10.80
N PHE A 58 3.65 -1.13 -11.36
CA PHE A 58 4.25 -2.38 -10.86
C PHE A 58 4.80 -2.21 -9.43
N MET A 59 5.46 -1.09 -9.14
CA MET A 59 5.88 -0.78 -7.77
C MET A 59 4.70 -0.64 -6.82
N LEU A 60 3.65 0.12 -7.17
CA LEU A 60 2.46 0.27 -6.33
C LEU A 60 1.82 -1.07 -5.98
N LEU A 61 1.69 -1.97 -6.94
CA LEU A 61 1.12 -3.31 -6.75
C LEU A 61 1.92 -4.17 -5.77
N THR A 62 3.25 -4.02 -5.76
CA THR A 62 4.14 -4.83 -4.93
C THR A 62 4.42 -4.21 -3.56
N THR A 63 4.43 -2.88 -3.44
CA THR A 63 4.81 -2.18 -2.20
C THR A 63 3.63 -1.89 -1.27
N LEU A 64 2.47 -1.51 -1.80
CA LEU A 64 1.31 -1.13 -0.97
C LEU A 64 0.77 -2.26 -0.07
N PRO A 65 0.80 -3.55 -0.44
CA PRO A 65 0.42 -4.64 0.46
C PRO A 65 1.29 -4.69 1.74
N VAL A 66 2.59 -4.41 1.61
CA VAL A 66 3.52 -4.42 2.76
C VAL A 66 3.20 -3.26 3.70
N LEU A 67 2.98 -2.06 3.15
CA LEU A 67 2.56 -0.91 3.93
C LEU A 67 1.25 -1.19 4.68
N ALA A 68 0.24 -1.72 3.99
CA ALA A 68 -1.06 -2.09 4.57
C ALA A 68 -0.91 -3.13 5.70
N ALA A 69 -0.01 -4.11 5.54
CA ALA A 69 0.30 -5.08 6.60
C ALA A 69 0.91 -4.40 7.84
N GLY A 70 1.86 -3.47 7.65
CA GLY A 70 2.46 -2.69 8.74
C GLY A 70 1.43 -1.91 9.57
N ILE A 71 0.56 -1.16 8.90
CA ILE A 71 -0.45 -0.34 9.58
C ILE A 71 -1.61 -1.16 10.17
N THR A 72 -1.96 -2.33 9.61
CA THR A 72 -2.89 -3.27 10.25
C THR A 72 -2.29 -3.90 11.50
N MET A 73 -1.00 -4.26 11.50
CA MET A 73 -0.34 -4.77 12.70
C MET A 73 -0.34 -3.73 13.84
N ILE A 74 -0.18 -2.43 13.53
CA ILE A 74 -0.36 -1.37 14.53
C ILE A 74 -1.79 -1.35 15.08
N LEU A 75 -2.81 -1.50 14.21
CA LEU A 75 -4.21 -1.56 14.66
C LEU A 75 -4.45 -2.76 15.60
N PHE A 76 -3.83 -3.91 15.31
CA PHE A 76 -3.91 -5.12 16.14
C PHE A 76 -3.24 -4.93 17.51
N ASP A 77 -2.08 -4.29 17.56
CA ASP A 77 -1.41 -3.97 18.83
C ASP A 77 -2.24 -3.00 19.68
N ARG A 78 -3.03 -2.13 19.04
CA ARG A 78 -3.89 -1.15 19.72
C ARG A 78 -5.20 -1.74 20.22
N HIS A 79 -5.85 -2.61 19.44
CA HIS A 79 -7.24 -3.04 19.71
C HIS A 79 -7.42 -4.54 19.99
N PHE A 80 -6.47 -5.38 19.59
CA PHE A 80 -6.62 -6.84 19.63
C PHE A 80 -5.60 -7.52 20.55
N ASN A 81 -4.95 -6.77 21.45
CA ASN A 81 -3.98 -7.25 22.43
C ASN A 81 -2.84 -8.10 21.82
N THR A 82 -2.46 -7.81 20.57
CA THR A 82 -1.22 -8.35 20.00
C THR A 82 -0.03 -7.51 20.46
N SER A 83 1.18 -8.00 20.21
CA SER A 83 2.42 -7.33 20.59
C SER A 83 3.49 -7.46 19.51
N PHE A 84 3.17 -7.06 18.28
CA PHE A 84 4.11 -7.04 17.15
C PHE A 84 5.24 -6.04 17.38
N PHE A 85 4.91 -4.83 17.81
CA PHE A 85 5.84 -3.71 17.97
C PHE A 85 6.04 -3.29 19.44
N ASN A 86 5.23 -3.80 20.36
CA ASN A 86 5.33 -3.46 21.78
C ASN A 86 6.39 -4.28 22.52
N VAL A 87 7.46 -3.62 22.98
CA VAL A 87 8.58 -4.23 23.74
C VAL A 87 8.10 -4.94 25.01
N ALA A 88 7.07 -4.43 25.68
CA ALA A 88 6.54 -5.05 26.90
C ALA A 88 5.93 -6.44 26.65
N GLY A 89 5.49 -6.70 25.42
CA GLY A 89 4.95 -7.99 24.96
C GLY A 89 5.91 -8.76 24.06
N SER A 90 7.22 -8.54 24.17
CA SER A 90 8.28 -9.14 23.33
C SER A 90 8.28 -8.76 21.85
N GLY A 91 7.54 -7.71 21.45
CA GLY A 91 7.57 -7.15 20.11
C GLY A 91 8.81 -6.30 19.84
N ASP A 92 9.06 -5.99 18.57
CA ASP A 92 10.21 -5.19 18.12
C ASP A 92 9.75 -3.91 17.38
N PRO A 93 9.93 -2.70 17.96
CA PRO A 93 9.62 -1.44 17.29
C PRO A 93 10.41 -1.20 16.00
N ILE A 94 11.60 -1.80 15.84
CA ILE A 94 12.44 -1.64 14.65
C ILE A 94 11.81 -2.33 13.44
N LEU A 95 11.04 -3.40 13.67
CA LEU A 95 10.30 -4.08 12.60
C LEU A 95 9.38 -3.12 11.83
N PHE A 96 8.72 -2.18 12.52
CA PHE A 96 7.85 -1.21 11.84
C PHE A 96 8.65 -0.30 10.89
N GLN A 97 9.88 0.07 11.27
CA GLN A 97 10.75 0.88 10.42
C GLN A 97 11.20 0.14 9.18
N HIS A 98 11.32 -1.19 9.24
CA HIS A 98 11.64 -2.00 8.06
C HIS A 98 10.45 -2.18 7.12
N LEU A 99 9.23 -2.13 7.65
CA LEU A 99 8.00 -2.27 6.87
C LEU A 99 7.54 -0.97 6.20
N PHE A 100 8.01 0.19 6.68
CA PHE A 100 7.65 1.52 6.20
C PHE A 100 8.74 2.12 5.30
#